data_AF-W0Z9P5-F1
#
_entry.id   AF-W0Z9P5-F1
#
_cell.length_a   1.000
_cell.length_b   1.000
_cell.length_c   1.000
_cell.angle_alpha   90.00
_cell.angle_beta   90.00
_cell.angle_gamma   90.00
#
_symmetry.space_group_name_H-M   'P 1'
#
loop_
_entity.id
_entity.type
_entity.pdbx_description
1 polymer ?
#
loop_
_entity_poly.entity_id
_entity_poly.type
_entity_poly.pdbx_seq_one_letter_code
_entity_poly.pdbx_strand_id
1 'polypeptide(L)'
;MTALAPAAGSRRVLADIIARPSTRARAFAMDATLVLAGVAVVALLAKVSFYIGPVPITGQTLGVILVGAALGARRGAASLTSYMLLGLAGLPIFAGPVAGPAYVLSPSFGFIVGFIPAAFVAGWFAQRAWDRRPVLAFVGFVAASIIPFLVGVPYMALILANVVGSDVSFASIMGAGVLPFIVPGLIKAAFAALLVPAAWLLVRSLDRRARD
;
A
#
# COMPACT_ATOMS: atom_id res chain seq x y z
N MET A 1 12.60 42.43 7.59
CA MET A 1 11.26 41.93 7.22
C MET A 1 11.42 40.97 6.05
N THR A 2 11.54 39.68 6.34
CA THR A 2 11.73 38.65 5.30
C THR A 2 10.51 37.74 5.34
N ALA A 3 9.56 37.99 4.44
CA ALA A 3 8.41 37.11 4.27
C ALA A 3 8.93 35.77 3.72
N LEU A 4 8.85 34.73 4.55
CA LEU A 4 9.10 33.36 4.13
C LEU A 4 8.10 33.02 3.01
N ALA A 5 8.64 32.70 1.83
CA ALA A 5 7.85 32.19 0.72
C ALA A 5 7.04 30.95 1.16
N PRO A 6 5.79 30.78 0.70
CA PRO A 6 5.02 29.58 0.99
C PRO A 6 5.77 28.36 0.45
N ALA A 7 6.06 27.40 1.33
CA ALA A 7 6.69 26.13 0.95
C ALA A 7 5.91 25.49 -0.21
N ALA A 8 6.61 25.12 -1.29
CA ALA A 8 6.05 24.59 -2.52
C ALA A 8 4.99 23.50 -2.22
N GLY A 9 3.75 23.81 -2.62
CA GLY A 9 2.56 23.09 -2.18
C GLY A 9 2.54 21.63 -2.60
N SER A 10 2.60 20.73 -1.61
CA SER A 10 2.08 19.36 -1.79
C SER A 10 0.61 19.47 -2.19
N ARG A 11 0.26 19.04 -3.41
CA ARG A 11 -1.15 19.00 -3.82
C ARG A 11 -1.91 18.05 -2.87
N ARG A 12 -3.16 18.41 -2.56
CA ARG A 12 -4.04 17.63 -1.68
C ARG A 12 -4.23 16.20 -2.20
N VAL A 13 -4.28 15.23 -1.29
CA VAL A 13 -4.74 13.85 -1.55
C VAL A 13 -6.21 13.69 -1.15
N LEU A 14 -6.81 12.52 -1.42
CA LEU A 14 -8.24 12.28 -1.12
C LEU A 14 -8.58 12.48 0.36
N ALA A 15 -7.72 12.02 1.26
CA ALA A 15 -7.93 12.19 2.70
C ALA A 15 -7.98 13.65 3.16
N ASP A 16 -7.32 14.57 2.43
CA ASP A 16 -7.29 16.00 2.78
C ASP A 16 -8.61 16.73 2.46
N ILE A 17 -9.57 16.03 1.84
CA ILE A 17 -10.92 16.54 1.56
C ILE A 17 -11.78 16.48 2.83
N ILE A 18 -11.58 15.47 3.67
CA ILE A 18 -12.52 15.11 4.76
C ILE A 18 -12.65 16.23 5.79
N ALA A 19 -11.56 16.84 6.25
CA ALA A 19 -11.62 18.03 7.10
C ALA A 19 -10.25 18.71 7.21
N ARG A 20 -10.28 20.02 7.53
CA ARG A 20 -9.11 20.75 8.02
C ARG A 20 -9.22 20.91 9.53
N PRO A 21 -8.45 20.16 10.33
CA PRO A 21 -8.56 20.20 11.78
C PRO A 21 -8.13 21.58 12.31
N SER A 22 -8.92 22.14 13.23
CA SER A 22 -8.68 23.47 13.81
C SER A 22 -7.61 23.48 14.92
N THR A 23 -7.27 22.32 15.47
CA THR A 23 -6.27 22.18 16.55
C THR A 23 -5.28 21.04 16.26
N ARG A 24 -4.08 21.12 16.87
CA ARG A 24 -3.04 20.10 16.73
C ARG A 24 -3.47 18.73 17.24
N ALA A 25 -4.22 18.69 18.34
CA ALA A 25 -4.77 17.46 18.90
C ALA A 25 -5.78 16.78 17.95
N ARG A 26 -6.68 17.56 17.33
CA ARG A 26 -7.62 17.03 16.32
C ARG A 26 -6.90 16.55 15.06
N ALA A 27 -5.83 17.24 14.65
CA ALA A 27 -5.02 16.82 13.52
C ALA A 27 -4.37 15.45 13.78
N PHE A 28 -3.75 15.28 14.95
CA PHE A 28 -3.16 14.02 15.36
C PHE A 28 -4.21 12.89 15.43
N ALA A 29 -5.35 13.14 16.07
CA ALA A 29 -6.42 12.16 16.16
C ALA A 29 -6.92 11.73 14.78
N MET A 30 -7.12 12.68 13.86
CA MET A 30 -7.55 12.39 12.51
C MET A 30 -6.50 11.60 11.72
N ASP A 31 -5.23 11.96 11.81
CA ASP A 31 -4.16 11.19 11.17
C ASP A 31 -4.07 9.77 11.72
N ALA A 32 -4.22 9.58 13.04
CA ALA A 32 -4.27 8.26 13.66
C ALA A 32 -5.48 7.45 13.15
N THR A 33 -6.67 8.05 13.06
CA THR A 33 -7.87 7.39 12.51
C THR A 33 -7.67 7.00 11.05
N LEU A 34 -7.12 7.88 10.22
CA LEU A 34 -6.82 7.59 8.81
C LEU A 34 -5.80 6.46 8.68
N VAL A 35 -4.76 6.46 9.53
CA VAL A 35 -3.74 5.42 9.55
C VAL A 35 -4.37 4.06 9.87
N LEU A 36 -5.20 3.99 10.91
CA LEU A 36 -5.91 2.78 11.32
C LEU A 36 -6.94 2.32 10.28
N ALA A 37 -7.62 3.25 9.60
CA ALA A 37 -8.50 2.91 8.48
C ALA A 37 -7.71 2.27 7.33
N GLY A 38 -6.51 2.78 7.02
CA GLY A 38 -5.60 2.18 6.06
C GLY A 38 -5.17 0.76 6.47
N VAL A 39 -4.87 0.53 7.76
CA VAL A 39 -4.61 -0.81 8.30
C VAL A 39 -5.78 -1.74 8.04
N ALA A 40 -7.00 -1.30 8.38
CA ALA A 40 -8.21 -2.10 8.22
C ALA A 40 -8.47 -2.48 6.76
N VAL A 41 -8.33 -1.53 5.82
CA VAL A 41 -8.47 -1.79 4.37
C VAL A 41 -7.50 -2.88 3.90
N VAL A 42 -6.22 -2.77 4.27
CA VAL A 42 -5.21 -3.75 3.86
C VAL A 42 -5.47 -5.11 4.53
N ALA A 43 -5.86 -5.13 5.80
CA ALA A 43 -6.20 -6.34 6.53
C ALA A 43 -7.38 -7.10 5.91
N LEU A 44 -8.45 -6.39 5.53
CA LEU A 44 -9.61 -7.00 4.87
C LEU A 44 -9.21 -7.58 3.50
N LEU A 45 -8.45 -6.82 2.71
CA LEU A 45 -7.98 -7.29 1.41
C LEU A 45 -6.95 -8.44 1.53
N ALA A 46 -6.26 -8.58 2.66
CA ALA A 46 -5.40 -9.73 2.94
C ALA A 46 -6.15 -11.04 3.06
N LYS A 47 -7.43 -10.99 3.45
CA LYS A 47 -8.25 -12.20 3.58
C LYS A 47 -8.72 -12.73 2.23
N VAL A 48 -8.77 -11.89 1.22
CA VAL A 48 -8.94 -12.33 -0.17
C VAL A 48 -7.60 -12.84 -0.68
N SER A 49 -7.35 -14.15 -0.50
CA SER A 49 -6.07 -14.78 -0.81
C SER A 49 -6.24 -16.15 -1.45
N PHE A 50 -5.33 -16.48 -2.37
CA PHE A 50 -5.25 -17.77 -3.06
C PHE A 50 -3.82 -18.30 -2.96
N TYR A 51 -3.67 -19.54 -2.51
CA TYR A 51 -2.38 -20.21 -2.36
C TYR A 51 -2.07 -21.04 -3.60
N ILE A 52 -1.01 -20.65 -4.31
CA ILE A 52 -0.45 -21.39 -5.46
C ILE A 52 1.03 -21.72 -5.25
N GLY A 53 1.58 -21.35 -4.09
CA GLY A 53 2.99 -21.45 -3.76
C GLY A 53 3.27 -20.91 -2.35
N PRO A 54 4.55 -20.71 -1.99
CA PRO A 54 4.93 -20.29 -0.63
C PRO A 54 4.49 -18.86 -0.28
N VAL A 55 4.19 -18.04 -1.31
CA VAL A 55 3.65 -16.69 -1.15
C VAL A 55 2.24 -16.69 -1.76
N PRO A 56 1.19 -16.37 -0.98
CA PRO A 56 -0.16 -16.32 -1.52
C PRO A 56 -0.35 -15.09 -2.43
N ILE A 57 -1.19 -15.25 -3.47
CA ILE A 57 -1.70 -14.10 -4.21
C ILE A 57 -2.83 -13.50 -3.39
N THR A 58 -2.70 -12.24 -2.98
CA THR A 58 -3.68 -11.58 -2.10
C THR A 58 -4.18 -10.27 -2.66
N GLY A 59 -5.25 -9.74 -2.07
CA GLY A 59 -5.72 -8.37 -2.29
C GLY A 59 -4.84 -7.30 -1.62
N GLN A 60 -3.88 -7.66 -0.77
CA GLN A 60 -3.07 -6.68 0.00
C GLN A 60 -2.37 -5.68 -0.90
N THR A 61 -1.76 -6.14 -2.00
CA THR A 61 -1.01 -5.26 -2.90
C THR A 61 -1.89 -4.18 -3.54
N LEU A 62 -3.17 -4.47 -3.80
CA LEU A 62 -4.14 -3.44 -4.19
C LEU A 62 -4.37 -2.46 -3.04
N GLY A 63 -4.59 -2.97 -1.83
CA GLY A 63 -4.77 -2.15 -0.62
C GLY A 63 -3.61 -1.19 -0.37
N VAL A 64 -2.38 -1.67 -0.52
CA VAL A 64 -1.14 -0.87 -0.36
C VAL A 64 -1.15 0.35 -1.30
N ILE A 65 -1.50 0.14 -2.57
CA ILE A 65 -1.56 1.21 -3.57
C ILE A 65 -2.71 2.18 -3.25
N LEU A 66 -3.91 1.66 -2.96
CA LEU A 66 -5.07 2.49 -2.65
C LEU A 66 -4.86 3.34 -1.39
N VAL A 67 -4.33 2.75 -0.33
CA VAL A 67 -4.01 3.44 0.93
C VAL A 67 -2.92 4.48 0.72
N GLY A 68 -1.85 4.15 0.00
CA GLY A 68 -0.80 5.10 -0.36
C GLY A 68 -1.35 6.29 -1.14
N ALA A 69 -2.13 6.03 -2.20
CA ALA A 69 -2.69 7.07 -3.04
C ALA A 69 -3.73 7.95 -2.30
N ALA A 70 -4.60 7.35 -1.49
CA ALA A 70 -5.66 8.06 -0.79
C ALA A 70 -5.14 8.89 0.39
N LEU A 71 -4.19 8.34 1.16
CA LEU A 71 -3.67 8.99 2.38
C LEU A 71 -2.40 9.83 2.12
N GLY A 72 -1.75 9.64 0.97
CA GLY A 72 -0.47 10.28 0.65
C GLY A 72 0.73 9.58 1.28
N ALA A 73 1.93 10.02 0.91
CA ALA A 73 3.17 9.26 1.15
C ALA A 73 3.42 8.91 2.62
N ARG A 74 3.32 9.89 3.53
CA ARG A 74 3.64 9.71 4.95
C ARG A 74 2.59 8.88 5.69
N ARG A 75 1.31 9.20 5.51
CA ARG A 75 0.20 8.47 6.16
C ARG A 75 0.05 7.06 5.61
N GLY A 76 0.25 6.88 4.30
CA GLY A 76 0.32 5.56 3.68
C GLY A 76 1.43 4.71 4.28
N ALA A 77 2.67 5.20 4.30
CA ALA A 77 3.78 4.48 4.93
C ALA A 77 3.49 4.16 6.41
N ALA A 78 2.94 5.12 7.17
CA ALA A 78 2.53 4.90 8.56
C ALA A 78 1.47 3.79 8.69
N SER A 79 0.46 3.75 7.82
CA SER A 79 -0.53 2.65 7.79
C SER A 79 0.13 1.29 7.58
N LEU A 80 1.07 1.18 6.65
CA LEU A 80 1.69 -0.12 6.36
C LEU A 80 2.70 -0.53 7.44
N THR A 81 3.36 0.43 8.07
CA THR A 81 4.16 0.17 9.29
C THR A 81 3.27 -0.31 10.43
N SER A 82 2.16 0.39 10.70
CA SER A 82 1.20 -0.03 11.74
C SER A 82 0.58 -1.39 11.43
N TYR A 83 0.26 -1.69 10.17
CA TYR A 83 -0.23 -3.00 9.73
C TYR A 83 0.77 -4.10 10.05
N MET A 84 2.06 -3.89 9.73
CA MET A 84 3.12 -4.84 10.06
C MET A 84 3.25 -5.02 11.58
N LEU A 85 3.33 -3.93 12.35
CA LEU A 85 3.52 -4.00 13.81
C LEU A 85 2.34 -4.67 14.51
N LEU A 86 1.11 -4.35 14.13
CA LEU A 86 -0.09 -4.94 14.71
C LEU A 86 -0.19 -6.44 14.40
N GLY A 87 0.14 -6.86 13.17
CA GLY A 87 0.15 -8.27 12.81
C GLY A 87 1.22 -9.05 13.58
N LEU A 88 2.42 -8.46 13.76
CA LEU A 88 3.47 -9.02 14.61
C LEU A 88 3.12 -9.02 16.10
N ALA A 89 2.28 -8.08 16.55
CA ALA A 89 1.73 -8.06 17.91
C ALA A 89 0.66 -9.15 18.15
N GLY A 90 0.29 -9.92 17.13
CA GLY A 90 -0.62 -11.06 17.25
C GLY A 90 -2.01 -10.85 16.64
N LEU A 91 -2.31 -9.67 16.07
CA LEU A 91 -3.58 -9.49 15.37
C LEU A 91 -3.61 -10.37 14.11
N PRO A 92 -4.69 -11.13 13.84
CA PRO A 92 -4.79 -12.02 12.70
C PRO A 92 -5.14 -11.26 11.42
N ILE A 93 -4.31 -10.28 11.03
CA ILE A 93 -4.55 -9.37 9.91
C ILE A 93 -3.68 -9.66 8.67
N PHE A 94 -2.67 -10.51 8.82
CA PHE A 94 -1.90 -11.02 7.68
C PHE A 94 -2.69 -12.05 6.88
N ALA A 95 -2.23 -12.33 5.66
CA ALA A 95 -2.76 -13.40 4.86
C ALA A 95 -2.32 -14.75 5.43
N GLY A 96 -3.27 -15.69 5.47
CA GLY A 96 -3.08 -17.01 6.07
C GLY A 96 -3.47 -17.13 7.54
N PRO A 97 -3.25 -18.31 8.12
CA PRO A 97 -3.63 -18.61 9.51
C PRO A 97 -2.61 -18.09 10.54
N VAL A 98 -1.37 -17.83 10.12
CA VAL A 98 -0.29 -17.42 11.03
C VAL A 98 -0.43 -15.94 11.39
N ALA A 99 -0.28 -15.62 12.68
CA ALA A 99 -0.20 -14.26 13.21
C ALA A 99 0.93 -14.18 14.26
N GLY A 100 1.28 -12.97 14.66
CA GLY A 100 2.27 -12.73 15.70
C GLY A 100 3.73 -12.81 15.21
N PRO A 101 4.70 -12.87 16.14
CA PRO A 101 6.12 -12.77 15.81
C PRO A 101 6.63 -13.92 14.92
N ALA A 102 6.02 -15.11 15.03
CA ALA A 102 6.35 -16.26 14.21
C ALA A 102 6.15 -16.00 12.70
N TYR A 103 5.31 -15.03 12.32
CA TYR A 103 5.11 -14.67 10.92
C TYR A 103 6.39 -14.18 10.24
N VAL A 104 7.39 -13.69 10.99
CA VAL A 104 8.71 -13.34 10.44
C VAL A 104 9.35 -14.53 9.72
N LEU A 105 9.09 -15.76 10.17
CA LEU A 105 9.60 -16.97 9.52
C LEU A 105 8.80 -17.37 8.27
N SER A 106 7.76 -16.61 7.89
CA SER A 106 7.01 -16.83 6.66
C SER A 106 7.80 -16.31 5.44
N PRO A 107 7.85 -17.06 4.32
CA PRO A 107 8.45 -16.58 3.08
C PRO A 107 7.81 -15.27 2.55
N SER A 108 6.55 -15.01 2.91
CA SER A 108 5.80 -13.81 2.49
C SER A 108 6.12 -12.55 3.31
N PHE A 109 6.79 -12.64 4.47
CA PHE A 109 6.93 -11.50 5.38
C PHE A 109 7.75 -10.36 4.77
N GLY A 110 8.80 -10.64 4.00
CA GLY A 110 9.59 -9.60 3.34
C GLY A 110 8.78 -8.72 2.38
N PHE A 111 7.68 -9.23 1.81
CA PHE A 111 6.78 -8.42 0.99
C PHE A 111 6.02 -7.40 1.84
N ILE A 112 5.64 -7.75 3.08
CA ILE A 112 5.00 -6.83 4.04
C ILE A 112 5.95 -5.68 4.38
N VAL A 113 7.23 -5.98 4.60
CA VAL A 113 8.26 -4.94 4.78
C VAL A 113 8.34 -4.03 3.55
N GLY A 114 8.35 -4.63 2.35
CA GLY A 114 8.35 -3.90 1.08
C GLY A 114 7.07 -3.10 0.79
N PHE A 115 5.94 -3.39 1.44
CA PHE A 115 4.69 -2.62 1.30
C PHE A 115 4.83 -1.19 1.86
N ILE A 116 5.70 -0.97 2.84
CA ILE A 116 5.91 0.34 3.47
C ILE A 116 6.45 1.36 2.45
N PRO A 117 7.61 1.14 1.81
CA PRO A 117 8.10 2.05 0.76
C PRO A 117 7.20 2.06 -0.47
N ALA A 118 6.51 0.97 -0.81
CA ALA A 118 5.54 0.94 -1.91
C ALA A 118 4.38 1.93 -1.69
N ALA A 119 3.77 1.92 -0.49
CA ALA A 119 2.71 2.85 -0.15
C ALA A 119 3.20 4.31 -0.11
N PHE A 120 4.43 4.53 0.38
CA PHE A 120 5.06 5.85 0.32
C PHE A 120 5.15 6.36 -1.12
N VAL A 121 5.68 5.55 -2.04
CA VAL A 121 5.87 5.92 -3.44
C VAL A 121 4.54 6.10 -4.16
N ALA A 122 3.54 5.23 -3.92
CA ALA A 122 2.19 5.41 -4.46
C ALA A 122 1.57 6.75 -4.00
N GLY A 123 1.72 7.10 -2.72
CA GLY A 123 1.25 8.38 -2.19
C GLY A 123 2.05 9.57 -2.71
N TRP A 124 3.34 9.41 -2.98
CA TRP A 124 4.19 10.44 -3.57
C TRP A 124 3.79 10.77 -5.02
N PHE A 125 3.37 9.76 -5.80
CA PHE A 125 2.76 9.97 -7.11
C PHE A 125 1.40 10.67 -7.02
N ALA A 126 0.56 10.29 -6.06
CA ALA A 126 -0.74 10.94 -5.84
C ALA A 126 -0.61 12.43 -5.45
N GLN A 127 0.38 12.77 -4.62
CA GLN A 127 0.73 14.16 -4.28
C GLN A 127 1.22 14.98 -5.49
N ARG A 128 1.63 14.32 -6.59
CA ARG A 128 1.97 14.95 -7.89
C ARG A 128 0.81 15.00 -8.85
N ALA A 129 -0.37 14.56 -8.44
CA ALA A 129 -1.59 14.47 -9.24
C ALA A 129 -1.58 13.45 -10.38
N TRP A 130 -0.71 12.44 -10.30
CA TRP A 130 -0.74 11.32 -11.24
C TRP A 130 -2.04 10.52 -11.10
N ASP A 131 -2.53 10.40 -9.87
CA ASP A 131 -3.77 9.75 -9.45
C ASP A 131 -5.07 10.39 -9.99
N ARG A 132 -4.97 11.50 -10.72
CA ARG A 132 -6.10 12.18 -11.39
C ARG A 132 -6.17 11.87 -12.89
N ARG A 133 -5.15 11.19 -13.44
CA ARG A 133 -5.05 10.84 -14.87
C ARG A 133 -4.84 9.32 -14.96
N PRO A 134 -5.79 8.54 -15.51
CA PRO A 134 -5.73 7.08 -15.48
C PRO A 134 -4.39 6.48 -15.96
N VAL A 135 -3.84 7.00 -17.07
CA VAL A 135 -2.55 6.50 -17.61
C VAL A 135 -1.39 6.77 -16.67
N LEU A 136 -1.27 7.98 -16.09
CA LEU A 136 -0.21 8.28 -15.13
C LEU A 136 -0.39 7.51 -13.82
N ALA A 137 -1.64 7.37 -13.36
CA ALA A 137 -1.96 6.56 -12.20
C ALA A 137 -1.50 5.11 -12.41
N PHE A 138 -1.81 4.52 -13.56
CA PHE A 138 -1.38 3.17 -13.91
C PHE A 138 0.15 3.02 -13.87
N VAL A 139 0.88 3.90 -14.56
CA VAL A 139 2.35 3.86 -14.59
C VAL A 139 2.93 4.00 -13.18
N GLY A 140 2.45 4.96 -12.39
CA GLY A 140 2.91 5.18 -11.02
C GLY A 140 2.61 4.02 -10.09
N PHE A 141 1.44 3.40 -10.24
CA PHE A 141 1.02 2.26 -9.41
C PHE A 141 1.75 0.97 -9.80
N VAL A 142 2.05 0.75 -11.09
CA VAL A 142 2.94 -0.34 -11.52
C VAL A 142 4.33 -0.13 -10.92
N ALA A 143 4.90 1.08 -11.02
CA ALA A 143 6.22 1.39 -10.47
C ALA A 143 6.28 1.16 -8.94
N ALA A 144 5.26 1.62 -8.20
CA ALA A 144 5.16 1.37 -6.77
C ALA A 144 5.02 -0.13 -6.44
N SER A 145 4.32 -0.89 -7.30
CA SER A 145 4.09 -2.33 -7.12
C SER A 145 5.33 -3.20 -7.36
N ILE A 146 6.39 -2.67 -7.96
CA ILE A 146 7.67 -3.37 -8.13
C ILE A 146 8.45 -3.41 -6.79
N ILE A 147 8.31 -2.38 -5.97
CA ILE A 147 9.09 -2.18 -4.74
C ILE A 147 8.99 -3.36 -3.77
N PRO A 148 7.80 -3.96 -3.51
CA PRO A 148 7.70 -5.10 -2.61
C PRO A 148 8.52 -6.30 -3.04
N PHE A 149 8.75 -6.49 -4.35
CA PHE A 149 9.58 -7.60 -4.85
C PHE A 149 11.06 -7.39 -4.55
N LEU A 150 11.54 -6.14 -4.49
CA LEU A 150 12.95 -5.83 -4.20
C LEU A 150 13.38 -6.29 -2.80
N VAL A 151 12.44 -6.32 -1.86
CA VAL A 151 12.68 -6.78 -0.48
C VAL A 151 12.14 -8.19 -0.27
N GLY A 152 10.93 -8.46 -0.78
CA GLY A 152 10.23 -9.72 -0.58
C GLY A 152 10.89 -10.92 -1.23
N VAL A 153 11.43 -10.77 -2.45
CA VAL A 153 12.03 -11.90 -3.16
C VAL A 153 13.35 -12.35 -2.53
N PRO A 154 14.30 -11.46 -2.18
CA PRO A 154 15.48 -11.86 -1.41
C PRO A 154 15.13 -12.48 -0.05
N TYR A 155 14.15 -11.89 0.66
CA TYR A 155 13.69 -12.41 1.94
C TYR A 155 13.13 -13.82 1.82
N MET A 156 12.25 -14.04 0.84
CA MET A 156 11.64 -15.33 0.53
C MET A 156 12.74 -16.38 0.26
N ALA A 157 13.76 -16.03 -0.53
CA ALA A 157 14.87 -16.92 -0.83
C ALA A 157 15.63 -17.33 0.44
N LEU A 158 15.90 -16.38 1.36
CA LEU A 158 16.56 -16.66 2.63
C LEU A 158 15.74 -17.60 3.51
N ILE A 159 14.43 -17.38 3.61
CA ILE A 159 13.55 -18.24 4.41
C ILE A 159 13.44 -19.64 3.80
N LEU A 160 13.25 -19.74 2.49
CA LEU A 160 13.15 -21.03 1.81
C LEU A 160 14.44 -21.85 1.96
N ALA A 161 15.61 -21.22 1.81
CA ALA A 161 16.89 -21.89 1.96
C ALA A 161 17.19 -22.31 3.41
N ASN A 162 17.03 -21.39 4.37
CA ASN A 162 17.59 -21.57 5.72
C ASN A 162 16.58 -22.05 6.76
N VAL A 163 15.28 -21.85 6.54
CA VAL A 163 14.22 -22.21 7.49
C VAL A 163 13.43 -23.41 6.99
N VAL A 164 13.06 -23.41 5.71
CA VAL A 164 12.30 -24.52 5.10
C VAL A 164 13.22 -25.64 4.62
N GLY A 165 14.47 -25.32 4.24
CA GLY A 165 15.42 -26.29 3.70
C GLY A 165 15.13 -26.68 2.26
N SER A 166 14.48 -25.81 1.48
CA SER A 166 14.22 -26.03 0.05
C SER A 166 15.47 -25.80 -0.79
N ASP A 167 15.60 -26.53 -1.89
CA ASP A 167 16.60 -26.23 -2.93
C ASP A 167 16.25 -24.92 -3.64
N VAL A 168 17.09 -23.91 -3.44
CA VAL A 168 16.88 -22.56 -3.97
C VAL A 168 17.74 -22.34 -5.21
N SER A 169 17.09 -22.12 -6.34
CA SER A 169 17.72 -21.66 -7.58
C SER A 169 17.12 -20.33 -8.01
N PHE A 170 17.82 -19.59 -8.87
CA PHE A 170 17.28 -18.35 -9.43
C PHE A 170 15.93 -18.58 -10.12
N ALA A 171 15.81 -19.67 -10.89
CA ALA A 171 14.58 -20.01 -11.60
C ALA A 171 13.42 -20.33 -10.63
N SER A 172 13.67 -21.10 -9.56
CA SER A 172 12.62 -21.44 -8.59
C SER A 172 12.14 -20.21 -7.82
N ILE A 173 13.05 -19.29 -7.48
CA ILE A 173 12.70 -18.03 -6.79
C ILE A 173 11.92 -17.08 -7.69
N MET A 174 12.31 -16.91 -8.96
CA MET A 174 11.52 -16.10 -9.89
C MET A 174 10.15 -16.72 -10.16
N GLY A 175 10.08 -18.04 -10.31
CA GLY A 175 8.85 -18.79 -10.52
C GLY A 175 7.88 -18.73 -9.33
N ALA A 176 8.40 -18.72 -8.10
CA ALA A 176 7.56 -18.66 -6.90
C ALA A 176 7.26 -17.23 -6.42
N GLY A 177 8.18 -16.29 -6.64
CA GLY A 177 8.14 -14.96 -6.00
C GLY A 177 7.83 -13.79 -6.94
N VAL A 178 7.86 -13.98 -8.27
CA VAL A 178 7.65 -12.90 -9.24
C VAL A 178 6.62 -13.27 -10.30
N LEU A 179 6.89 -14.32 -11.08
CA LEU A 179 6.09 -14.66 -12.26
C LEU A 179 4.58 -14.76 -12.00
N PRO A 180 4.11 -15.41 -10.91
CA PRO A 180 2.68 -15.57 -10.67
C PRO A 180 1.98 -14.24 -10.31
N PHE A 181 2.74 -13.22 -9.94
CA PHE A 181 2.21 -11.94 -9.47
C PHE A 181 2.18 -10.87 -10.56
N ILE A 182 2.81 -11.08 -11.73
CA ILE A 182 2.86 -10.08 -12.80
C ILE A 182 1.46 -9.78 -13.31
N VAL A 183 0.74 -10.78 -13.82
CA VAL A 183 -0.60 -10.58 -14.41
C VAL A 183 -1.60 -10.07 -13.36
N PRO A 184 -1.76 -10.69 -12.18
CA PRO A 184 -2.64 -10.15 -11.14
C PRO A 184 -2.22 -8.76 -10.67
N GLY A 185 -0.92 -8.46 -10.64
CA GLY A 185 -0.38 -7.16 -10.27
C GLY A 185 -0.77 -6.06 -11.25
N LEU A 186 -0.62 -6.32 -12.56
CA LEU A 186 -1.04 -5.39 -13.61
C LEU A 186 -2.56 -5.16 -13.58
N ILE A 187 -3.34 -6.20 -13.37
CA ILE A 187 -4.80 -6.08 -13.22
C ILE A 187 -5.15 -5.19 -12.01
N LYS A 188 -4.50 -5.41 -10.86
CA LYS A 188 -4.71 -4.59 -9.65
C LYS A 188 -4.29 -3.14 -9.85
N ALA A 189 -3.16 -2.91 -10.52
CA ALA A 189 -2.71 -1.57 -10.85
C ALA A 189 -3.69 -0.84 -11.79
N ALA A 190 -4.23 -1.54 -12.79
CA ALA A 190 -5.27 -1.01 -13.68
C ALA A 190 -6.55 -0.67 -12.91
N PHE A 191 -6.99 -1.58 -12.03
CA PHE A 191 -8.16 -1.34 -11.19
C PHE A 191 -7.97 -0.12 -10.28
N ALA A 192 -6.83 0.01 -9.59
CA ALA A 192 -6.51 1.19 -8.79
C ALA A 192 -6.45 2.47 -9.65
N ALA A 193 -5.87 2.39 -10.84
CA ALA A 193 -5.74 3.50 -11.78
C ALA A 193 -7.09 3.97 -12.38
N LEU A 194 -8.14 3.16 -12.27
CA LEU A 194 -9.50 3.57 -12.58
C LEU A 194 -10.23 4.10 -11.35
N LEU A 195 -10.12 3.38 -10.23
CA LEU A 195 -10.83 3.69 -8.99
C LEU A 195 -10.43 5.06 -8.40
N VAL A 196 -9.12 5.36 -8.34
CA VAL A 196 -8.64 6.59 -7.70
C VAL A 196 -9.01 7.85 -8.49
N PRO A 197 -8.82 7.92 -9.82
CA PRO A 197 -9.35 9.05 -10.60
C PRO A 197 -10.87 9.16 -10.53
N ALA A 198 -11.60 8.03 -10.53
CA ALA A 198 -13.06 8.05 -10.41
C ALA A 198 -13.51 8.66 -9.06
N ALA A 199 -12.83 8.36 -7.96
CA ALA A 199 -13.08 8.99 -6.67
C ALA A 199 -12.88 10.51 -6.73
N TRP A 200 -11.85 11.00 -7.43
CA TRP A 200 -11.65 12.43 -7.66
C TRP A 200 -12.74 13.07 -8.52
N LEU A 201 -13.28 12.37 -9.52
CA LEU A 201 -14.40 12.86 -10.33
C LEU A 201 -15.66 13.00 -9.48
N LEU A 202 -15.95 12.02 -8.62
CA LEU A 202 -17.07 12.06 -7.70
C LEU A 202 -16.98 13.27 -6.76
N VAL A 203 -15.83 13.48 -6.12
CA VAL A 203 -15.58 14.65 -5.26
C VAL A 203 -15.89 15.94 -6.01
N ARG A 204 -15.36 16.10 -7.23
CA ARG A 204 -15.60 17.31 -8.04
C ARG A 204 -17.07 17.51 -8.40
N SER A 205 -17.81 16.42 -8.61
CA SER A 205 -19.23 16.48 -8.93
C SER A 205 -20.07 16.94 -7.73
N LEU A 206 -19.73 16.50 -6.53
CA LEU A 206 -20.38 16.92 -5.29
C LEU A 206 -20.07 18.38 -4.96
N ASP A 207 -18.81 18.80 -5.14
CA ASP A 207 -18.39 20.19 -4.95
C ASP A 207 -19.10 21.17 -5.89
N ARG A 208 -19.47 20.74 -7.10
CA ARG A 208 -20.26 21.56 -8.05
C ARG A 208 -21.71 21.69 -7.59
N ARG A 209 -22.36 20.58 -7.25
CA ARG A 209 -23.75 20.56 -6.78
C ARG A 209 -23.99 21.36 -5.50
N ALA A 210 -22.98 21.50 -4.65
CA ALA A 210 -23.08 22.30 -3.42
C ALA A 210 -22.97 23.82 -3.67
N ARG A 211 -22.63 24.25 -4.89
CA ARG A 211 -22.47 25.67 -5.27
C ARG A 211 -23.63 26.19 -6.13
N ASP A 212 -24.45 25.29 -6.66
CA ASP A 212 -25.67 25.59 -7.41
C ASP A 212 -26.87 25.62 -6.46
#